data_AF-A0A3C0AL02-F1
#
_entry.id   AF-A0A3C0AL02-F1
#
_cell.length_a   1.000
_cell.length_b   1.000
_cell.length_c   1.000
_cell.angle_alpha   90.00
_cell.angle_beta   90.00
_cell.angle_gamma   90.00
#
_symmetry.space_group_name_H-M   'P 1'
#
loop_
_entity.id
_entity.type
_entity.pdbx_description
1 polymer ?
#
loop_
_entity_poly.entity_id
_entity_poly.type
_entity_poly.pdbx_seq_one_letter_code
_entity_poly.pdbx_strand_id
1 'polypeptide(L)'
;MSADAFAALEELQQQSPQAVLDRLVETLTTQKNYHRLFDALLMQKKLALGMGLLKPTSFDNVPEAKKKEFEEAYIDAARQVGKLFLEEKKYSDAWLYFQTIQEPEPVADALKKINPRTVPEEKVEELIQVCVYEGANPEKGFELMLQVNGICNTITVFDQMNAQLSPEGRQKVACLLVDQLYADLVHSLQYQVQQKVPIAPPTDNLRELMAGRDWMFESGSYHIDVSHLNSVVRFARLLPDNDPHLSKVIELCEYGSRLDSQFQYPGETPFEDFYPAHMHFFKSLVGDENDQKMGIAYFENKLEQEPDEDDK
;
A
#
# COMPACT_ATOMS: atom_id res chain seq x y z
N MET A 1 11.45 28.83 -27.16
CA MET A 1 12.85 28.62 -27.57
C MET A 1 13.28 29.85 -28.37
N SER A 2 14.34 30.54 -27.96
CA SER A 2 14.80 31.81 -28.57
C SER A 2 15.53 31.56 -29.89
N ALA A 3 15.54 32.57 -30.78
CA ALA A 3 16.20 32.52 -32.08
C ALA A 3 17.71 32.19 -32.01
N ASP A 4 18.38 32.56 -30.91
CA ASP A 4 19.79 32.22 -30.66
C ASP A 4 20.04 30.71 -30.51
N ALA A 5 19.07 29.94 -29.99
CA ALA A 5 19.23 28.51 -29.81
C ALA A 5 19.28 27.78 -31.16
N PHE A 6 18.56 28.27 -32.17
CA PHE A 6 18.56 27.70 -33.53
C PHE A 6 19.85 28.01 -34.28
N ALA A 7 20.38 29.23 -34.17
CA ALA A 7 21.65 29.61 -34.80
C ALA A 7 22.84 28.80 -34.24
N ALA A 8 22.86 28.57 -32.91
CA ALA A 8 23.88 27.74 -32.28
C ALA A 8 23.80 26.25 -32.70
N LEU A 9 22.59 25.74 -32.96
CA LEU A 9 22.38 24.37 -33.45
C LEU A 9 22.86 24.21 -34.91
N GLU A 10 22.68 25.21 -35.77
CA GLU A 10 23.19 25.20 -37.16
C GLU A 10 24.73 25.21 -37.23
N GLU A 11 25.40 26.02 -36.39
CA GLU A 11 26.87 26.03 -36.31
C GLU A 11 27.42 24.69 -35.79
N LEU A 12 26.78 24.08 -34.79
CA LEU A 12 27.18 22.77 -34.26
C LEU A 12 26.91 21.63 -35.25
N GLN A 13 25.84 21.73 -36.05
CA GLN A 13 25.52 20.74 -37.10
C GLN A 13 26.62 20.67 -38.16
N GLN A 14 27.28 21.80 -38.44
CA GLN A 14 28.42 21.86 -39.35
C GLN A 14 29.70 21.25 -38.76
N GLN A 15 29.83 21.14 -37.43
CA GLN A 15 31.00 20.58 -36.76
C GLN A 15 30.88 19.07 -36.51
N SER A 16 29.78 18.60 -35.93
CA SER A 16 29.43 17.17 -35.87
C SER A 16 27.98 16.96 -35.39
N PRO A 17 27.26 15.96 -35.91
CA PRO A 17 25.93 15.59 -35.41
C PRO A 17 25.90 15.20 -33.92
N GLN A 18 27.01 14.73 -33.36
CA GLN A 18 27.14 14.39 -31.93
C GLN A 18 27.12 15.64 -31.04
N ALA A 19 27.87 16.69 -31.41
CA ALA A 19 27.96 17.91 -30.60
C ALA A 19 26.61 18.65 -30.49
N VAL A 20 25.75 18.55 -31.51
CA VAL A 20 24.38 19.06 -31.49
C VAL A 20 23.53 18.31 -30.45
N LEU A 21 23.65 16.98 -30.40
CA LEU A 21 22.88 16.15 -29.46
C LEU A 21 23.38 16.32 -28.01
N ASP A 22 24.69 16.49 -27.81
CA ASP A 22 25.26 16.80 -26.49
C ASP A 22 24.71 18.12 -25.94
N ARG A 23 24.68 19.16 -26.79
CA ARG A 23 24.12 20.46 -26.41
C ARG A 23 22.61 20.39 -26.17
N LEU A 24 21.89 19.56 -26.92
CA LEU A 24 20.46 19.31 -26.72
C LEU A 24 20.21 18.63 -25.37
N VAL A 25 20.99 17.60 -25.02
CA VAL A 25 20.93 16.91 -23.72
C VAL A 25 21.19 17.89 -22.56
N GLU A 26 22.23 18.72 -22.66
CA GLU A 26 22.56 19.72 -21.64
C GLU A 26 21.42 20.74 -21.47
N THR A 27 20.87 21.22 -22.59
CA THR A 27 19.78 22.19 -22.59
C THR A 27 18.50 21.59 -21.99
N LEU A 28 18.14 20.35 -22.37
CA LEU A 28 16.95 19.67 -21.87
C LEU A 28 17.06 19.31 -20.39
N THR A 29 18.26 18.95 -19.93
CA THR A 29 18.56 18.74 -18.51
C THR A 29 18.37 20.04 -17.72
N THR A 30 18.89 21.15 -18.23
CA THR A 30 18.74 22.49 -17.61
C THR A 30 17.28 22.95 -17.58
N GLN A 31 16.52 22.66 -18.64
CA GLN A 31 15.09 22.97 -18.74
C GLN A 31 14.20 22.01 -17.95
N LYS A 32 14.78 20.99 -17.29
CA LYS A 32 14.05 19.92 -16.58
C LYS A 32 13.01 19.21 -17.44
N ASN A 33 13.24 19.16 -18.76
CA ASN A 33 12.35 18.50 -19.71
C ASN A 33 12.82 17.06 -19.91
N TYR A 34 12.67 16.25 -18.87
CA TYR A 34 13.30 14.94 -18.80
C TYR A 34 12.68 13.91 -19.77
N HIS A 35 11.40 14.06 -20.16
CA HIS A 35 10.82 13.21 -21.20
C HIS A 35 11.53 13.38 -22.55
N ARG A 36 11.81 14.63 -22.94
CA ARG A 36 12.56 14.90 -24.16
C ARG A 36 14.04 14.55 -24.01
N LEU A 37 14.58 14.63 -22.79
CA LEU A 37 15.94 14.18 -22.49
C LEU A 37 16.10 12.68 -22.78
N PHE A 38 15.11 11.86 -22.40
CA PHE A 38 15.09 10.43 -22.74
C PHE A 38 15.21 10.20 -24.25
N ASP A 39 14.38 10.89 -25.05
CA ASP A 39 14.43 10.80 -26.50
C ASP A 39 15.80 11.23 -27.05
N ALA A 40 16.39 12.30 -26.52
CA ALA A 40 17.69 12.82 -26.95
C ALA A 40 18.84 11.84 -26.63
N LEU A 41 18.81 11.17 -25.47
CA LEU A 41 19.78 10.13 -25.10
C LEU A 41 19.71 8.94 -26.06
N LEU A 42 18.50 8.50 -26.41
CA LEU A 42 18.31 7.43 -27.39
C LEU A 42 18.73 7.84 -28.81
N MET A 43 18.48 9.10 -29.20
CA MET A 43 18.99 9.64 -30.47
C MET A 43 20.52 9.60 -30.54
N GLN A 44 21.21 9.99 -29.45
CA GLN A 44 22.67 9.95 -29.36
C GLN A 44 23.21 8.53 -29.53
N LYS A 45 22.56 7.55 -28.91
CA LYS A 45 22.94 6.14 -29.03
C LYS A 45 22.63 5.57 -30.42
N LYS A 46 21.49 5.90 -31.04
CA LYS A 46 21.20 5.51 -32.43
C LYS A 46 22.22 6.10 -33.41
N LEU A 47 22.61 7.35 -33.22
CA LEU A 47 23.64 7.99 -34.04
C LEU A 47 25.00 7.30 -33.89
N ALA A 48 25.42 6.97 -32.66
CA ALA A 48 26.65 6.23 -32.40
C ALA A 48 26.64 4.82 -33.03
N LEU A 49 25.48 4.18 -33.10
CA LEU A 49 25.29 2.89 -33.75
C LEU A 49 25.12 2.98 -35.28
N GLY A 50 25.14 4.19 -35.85
CA GLY A 50 24.98 4.45 -37.29
C GLY A 50 23.57 4.21 -37.82
N MET A 51 22.54 4.30 -36.95
CA MET A 51 21.14 4.05 -37.30
C MET A 51 20.38 5.34 -37.62
N GLY A 52 19.27 5.20 -38.35
CA GLY A 52 18.36 6.32 -38.63
C GLY A 52 17.72 6.89 -37.36
N LEU A 53 17.66 8.22 -37.27
CA LEU A 53 17.11 8.96 -36.12
C LEU A 53 15.57 8.99 -36.08
N LEU A 54 14.90 8.41 -37.08
CA LEU A 54 13.45 8.36 -37.15
C LEU A 54 12.91 7.41 -36.06
N LYS A 55 12.07 7.94 -35.16
CA LYS A 55 11.52 7.27 -33.95
C LYS A 55 12.62 6.77 -33.00
N PRO A 56 13.19 7.64 -32.14
CA PRO A 56 14.31 7.29 -31.26
C PRO A 56 14.00 6.16 -30.28
N THR A 57 12.75 6.01 -29.86
CA THR A 57 12.28 4.99 -28.90
C THR A 57 11.90 3.65 -29.53
N SER A 58 11.81 3.54 -30.86
CA SER A 58 11.36 2.31 -31.53
C SER A 58 12.49 1.31 -31.77
N PHE A 59 12.20 0.03 -31.53
CA PHE A 59 13.05 -1.12 -31.86
C PHE A 59 12.89 -1.59 -33.31
N ASP A 60 11.90 -1.11 -34.07
CA ASP A 60 11.52 -1.62 -35.41
C ASP A 60 12.68 -1.56 -36.42
N ASN A 61 13.59 -0.60 -36.25
CA ASN A 61 14.70 -0.34 -37.15
C ASN A 61 16.06 -0.79 -36.59
N VAL A 62 16.07 -1.56 -35.49
CA VAL A 62 17.30 -1.99 -34.82
C VAL A 62 17.67 -3.41 -35.27
N PRO A 63 18.83 -3.62 -35.93
CA PRO A 63 19.28 -4.95 -36.33
C PRO A 63 19.46 -5.88 -35.12
N GLU A 64 19.15 -7.16 -35.28
CA GLU A 64 19.20 -8.17 -34.21
C GLU A 64 20.56 -8.21 -33.49
N ALA A 65 21.66 -8.03 -34.24
CA ALA A 65 23.01 -7.99 -33.70
C ALA A 65 23.31 -6.79 -32.78
N LYS A 66 22.57 -5.68 -32.91
CA LYS A 66 22.71 -4.45 -32.11
C LYS A 66 21.55 -4.24 -31.14
N LYS A 67 20.55 -5.14 -31.15
CA LYS A 67 19.35 -5.05 -30.33
C LYS A 67 19.68 -5.05 -28.85
N LYS A 68 20.58 -5.93 -28.42
CA LYS A 68 21.04 -6.01 -27.02
C LYS A 68 21.75 -4.73 -26.55
N GLU A 69 22.64 -4.19 -27.37
CA GLU A 69 23.36 -2.94 -27.07
C GLU A 69 22.41 -1.73 -26.99
N PHE A 70 21.37 -1.71 -27.84
CA PHE A 70 20.34 -0.68 -27.79
C PHE A 70 19.39 -0.85 -26.59
N GLU A 71 19.06 -2.09 -26.20
CA GLU A 71 18.27 -2.40 -25.01
C GLU A 71 18.98 -1.96 -23.73
N GLU A 72 20.28 -2.26 -23.60
CA GLU A 72 21.12 -1.78 -22.49
C GLU A 72 21.13 -0.24 -22.43
N ALA A 73 21.31 0.42 -23.57
CA ALA A 73 21.25 1.88 -23.66
C ALA A 73 19.85 2.45 -23.31
N TYR A 74 18.79 1.74 -23.64
CA TYR A 74 17.41 2.11 -23.29
C TYR A 74 17.20 2.04 -21.78
N ILE A 75 17.63 0.94 -21.16
CA ILE A 75 17.54 0.75 -19.70
C ILE A 75 18.34 1.84 -18.99
N ASP A 76 19.56 2.13 -19.42
CA ASP A 76 20.41 3.15 -18.80
C ASP A 76 19.80 4.56 -18.93
N ALA A 77 19.26 4.90 -20.11
CA ALA A 77 18.60 6.19 -20.33
C ALA A 77 17.33 6.32 -19.46
N ALA A 78 16.52 5.27 -19.37
CA ALA A 78 15.31 5.25 -18.54
C ALA A 78 15.67 5.39 -17.06
N ARG A 79 16.69 4.67 -16.60
CA ARG A 79 17.20 4.74 -15.22
C ARG A 79 17.75 6.13 -14.89
N GLN A 80 18.46 6.77 -15.81
CA GLN A 80 18.99 8.13 -15.63
C GLN A 80 17.86 9.16 -15.51
N VAL A 81 16.90 9.11 -16.43
CA VAL A 81 15.75 10.03 -16.45
C VAL A 81 14.84 9.80 -15.24
N GLY A 82 14.57 8.54 -14.88
CA GLY A 82 13.82 8.18 -13.68
C GLY A 82 14.46 8.73 -12.40
N LYS A 83 15.79 8.65 -12.26
CA LYS A 83 16.51 9.24 -11.12
C LYS A 83 16.34 10.76 -11.04
N LEU A 84 16.42 11.47 -12.15
CA LEU A 84 16.21 12.92 -12.19
C LEU A 84 14.78 13.30 -11.78
N PHE A 85 13.78 12.52 -12.19
CA PHE A 85 12.39 12.72 -11.74
C PHE A 85 12.24 12.48 -10.23
N LEU A 86 12.91 11.47 -9.66
CA LEU A 86 12.91 11.21 -8.22
C LEU A 86 13.55 12.37 -7.43
N GLU A 87 14.65 12.95 -7.92
CA GLU A 87 15.29 14.12 -7.29
C GLU A 87 14.35 15.33 -7.23
N GLU A 88 13.53 15.52 -8.25
CA GLU A 88 12.50 16.56 -8.31
C GLU A 88 11.18 16.18 -7.61
N LYS A 89 11.13 15.03 -6.94
CA LYS A 89 9.95 14.50 -6.24
C LYS A 89 8.72 14.31 -7.14
N LYS A 90 8.96 14.02 -8.43
CA LYS A 90 7.92 13.70 -9.42
C LYS A 90 7.79 12.18 -9.54
N TYR A 91 7.10 11.58 -8.58
CA TYR A 91 7.07 10.12 -8.43
C TYR A 91 6.29 9.42 -9.55
N SER A 92 5.18 10.00 -10.02
CA SER A 92 4.38 9.47 -11.13
C SER A 92 5.19 9.38 -12.42
N ASP A 93 5.87 10.48 -12.78
CA ASP A 93 6.74 10.51 -13.95
C ASP A 93 7.92 9.55 -13.80
N ALA A 94 8.52 9.44 -12.60
CA ALA A 94 9.59 8.49 -12.34
C ALA A 94 9.13 7.03 -12.50
N TRP A 95 7.94 6.70 -11.96
CA TRP A 95 7.38 5.37 -12.01
C TRP A 95 7.17 4.88 -13.43
N LEU A 96 6.71 5.74 -14.35
CA LEU A 96 6.56 5.40 -15.77
C LEU A 96 7.85 4.79 -16.38
N TYR A 97 9.02 5.36 -16.05
CA TYR A 97 10.30 4.86 -16.54
C TYR A 97 10.73 3.57 -15.84
N PHE A 98 10.63 3.54 -14.50
CA PHE A 98 11.06 2.40 -13.70
C PHE A 98 10.19 1.15 -13.90
N GLN A 99 8.88 1.33 -14.09
CA GLN A 99 7.95 0.27 -14.46
C GLN A 99 8.29 -0.33 -15.82
N THR A 100 8.64 0.52 -16.80
CA THR A 100 9.01 0.07 -18.16
C THR A 100 10.24 -0.82 -18.16
N ILE A 101 11.22 -0.54 -17.29
CA ILE A 101 12.44 -1.35 -17.13
C ILE A 101 12.34 -2.44 -16.06
N GLN A 102 11.18 -2.59 -15.41
CA GLN A 102 10.93 -3.55 -14.33
C GLN A 102 11.89 -3.41 -13.13
N GLU A 103 12.27 -2.17 -12.79
CA GLU A 103 13.10 -1.85 -11.61
C GLU A 103 12.31 -0.97 -10.62
N PRO A 104 11.36 -1.54 -9.86
CA PRO A 104 10.51 -0.76 -8.97
C PRO A 104 11.21 -0.23 -7.71
N GLU A 105 12.36 -0.82 -7.35
CA GLU A 105 13.05 -0.59 -6.07
C GLU A 105 13.43 0.88 -5.82
N PRO A 106 13.99 1.63 -6.80
CA PRO A 106 14.38 3.02 -6.58
C PRO A 106 13.19 3.93 -6.24
N VAL A 107 12.03 3.68 -6.88
CA VAL A 107 10.80 4.43 -6.60
C VAL A 107 10.24 4.02 -5.26
N ALA A 108 10.16 2.71 -4.97
CA ALA A 108 9.68 2.20 -3.70
C ALA A 108 10.49 2.76 -2.51
N ASP A 109 11.81 2.83 -2.62
CA ASP A 109 12.69 3.37 -1.59
C ASP A 109 12.61 4.89 -1.43
N ALA A 110 12.36 5.61 -2.52
CA ALA A 110 12.08 7.04 -2.45
C ALA A 110 10.74 7.30 -1.74
N LEU A 111 9.71 6.52 -2.08
CA LEU A 111 8.38 6.59 -1.47
C LEU A 111 8.40 6.28 0.03
N LYS A 112 9.16 5.27 0.48
CA LYS A 112 9.32 4.93 1.91
C LYS A 112 9.81 6.11 2.76
N LYS A 113 10.65 6.98 2.19
CA LYS A 113 11.25 8.14 2.88
C LYS A 113 10.29 9.33 2.98
N ILE A 114 9.15 9.29 2.29
CA ILE A 114 8.16 10.36 2.35
C ILE A 114 7.51 10.34 3.72
N ASN A 115 7.51 11.50 4.38
CA ASN A 115 6.71 11.73 5.56
C ASN A 115 5.33 12.24 5.13
N PRO A 116 4.25 11.44 5.32
CA PRO A 116 2.90 11.82 4.94
C PRO A 116 2.48 13.21 5.45
N ARG A 117 2.89 13.57 6.68
CA ARG A 117 2.52 14.84 7.35
C ARG A 117 3.10 16.08 6.70
N THR A 118 4.10 15.91 5.82
CA THR A 118 4.78 17.01 5.14
C THR A 118 4.32 17.20 3.70
N VAL A 119 3.49 16.29 3.19
CA VAL A 119 3.00 16.33 1.82
C VAL A 119 1.67 17.10 1.80
N PRO A 120 1.51 18.09 0.91
CA PRO A 120 0.21 18.74 0.70
C PRO A 120 -0.84 17.72 0.25
N GLU A 121 -2.08 17.83 0.75
CA GLU A 121 -3.18 16.90 0.44
C GLU A 121 -3.36 16.66 -1.07
N GLU A 122 -3.28 17.72 -1.89
CA GLU A 122 -3.37 17.64 -3.35
C GLU A 122 -2.33 16.69 -3.98
N LYS A 123 -1.14 16.57 -3.37
CA LYS A 123 -0.08 15.68 -3.84
C LYS A 123 -0.19 14.28 -3.24
N VAL A 124 -0.94 14.10 -2.16
CA VAL A 124 -1.12 12.78 -1.55
C VAL A 124 -1.98 11.90 -2.45
N GLU A 125 -3.00 12.45 -3.11
CA GLU A 125 -3.82 11.68 -4.06
C GLU A 125 -2.97 11.14 -5.23
N GLU A 126 -2.09 11.96 -5.78
CA GLU A 126 -1.13 11.54 -6.81
C GLU A 126 -0.21 10.42 -6.29
N LEU A 127 0.30 10.53 -5.06
CA LEU A 127 1.11 9.48 -4.45
C LEU A 127 0.33 8.19 -4.22
N ILE A 128 -0.94 8.29 -3.80
CA ILE A 128 -1.82 7.13 -3.61
C ILE A 128 -2.04 6.41 -4.95
N GLN A 129 -2.24 7.17 -6.04
CA GLN A 129 -2.38 6.61 -7.38
C GLN A 129 -1.17 5.74 -7.75
N VAL A 130 0.04 6.28 -7.60
CA VAL A 130 1.28 5.59 -7.94
C VAL A 130 1.56 4.41 -6.99
N CYS A 131 1.37 4.60 -5.69
CA CYS A 131 1.68 3.60 -4.67
C CYS A 131 0.71 2.42 -4.69
N VAL A 132 -0.60 2.71 -4.64
CA VAL A 132 -1.66 1.72 -4.43
C VAL A 132 -2.14 1.15 -5.76
N TYR A 133 -2.58 2.01 -6.67
CA TYR A 133 -3.24 1.59 -7.92
C TYR A 133 -2.25 1.13 -9.00
N GLU A 134 -1.12 1.81 -9.13
CA GLU A 134 -0.06 1.43 -10.08
C GLU A 134 0.95 0.43 -9.50
N GLY A 135 0.91 0.21 -8.18
CA GLY A 135 1.65 -0.84 -7.50
C GLY A 135 3.11 -0.52 -7.18
N ALA A 136 3.52 0.75 -7.20
CA ALA A 136 4.92 1.13 -6.94
C ALA A 136 5.38 0.80 -5.51
N ASN A 137 4.51 1.04 -4.54
CA ASN A 137 4.72 0.68 -3.14
C ASN A 137 3.37 0.67 -2.39
N PRO A 138 2.61 -0.43 -2.47
CA PRO A 138 1.27 -0.48 -1.90
C PRO A 138 1.26 -0.25 -0.39
N GLU A 139 2.23 -0.79 0.34
CA GLU A 139 2.35 -0.65 1.80
C GLU A 139 2.36 0.82 2.23
N LYS A 140 3.23 1.61 1.60
CA LYS A 140 3.31 3.04 1.87
C LYS A 140 2.08 3.80 1.38
N GLY A 141 1.48 3.34 0.29
CA GLY A 141 0.24 3.89 -0.24
C GLY A 141 -0.93 3.77 0.72
N PHE A 142 -1.13 2.60 1.35
CA PHE A 142 -2.16 2.40 2.36
C PHE A 142 -1.89 3.19 3.64
N GLU A 143 -0.62 3.36 4.04
CA GLU A 143 -0.26 4.25 5.15
C GLU A 143 -0.63 5.71 4.86
N LEU A 144 -0.36 6.20 3.66
CA LEU A 144 -0.74 7.55 3.21
C LEU A 144 -2.26 7.71 3.16
N MET A 145 -2.96 6.74 2.59
CA MET A 145 -4.42 6.72 2.48
C MET A 145 -5.09 6.73 3.85
N LEU A 146 -4.58 5.95 4.81
CA LEU A 146 -5.11 5.91 6.17
C LEU A 146 -5.03 7.28 6.85
N GLN A 147 -3.94 8.02 6.63
CA GLN A 147 -3.75 9.32 7.28
C GLN A 147 -4.58 10.44 6.66
N VAL A 148 -4.85 10.41 5.35
CA VAL A 148 -5.55 11.50 4.64
C VAL A 148 -7.01 11.19 4.39
N ASN A 149 -7.34 9.97 3.94
CA ASN A 149 -8.70 9.58 3.60
C ASN A 149 -9.43 8.86 4.75
N GLY A 150 -8.70 8.49 5.80
CA GLY A 150 -9.25 7.79 6.97
C GLY A 150 -9.48 6.30 6.76
N ILE A 151 -9.79 5.60 7.85
CA ILE A 151 -9.88 4.14 7.88
C ILE A 151 -11.00 3.55 6.99
N CYS A 152 -12.14 4.24 6.85
CA CYS A 152 -13.27 3.78 6.02
C CYS A 152 -12.85 3.53 4.56
N ASN A 153 -12.19 4.53 3.98
CA ASN A 153 -11.76 4.50 2.59
C ASN A 153 -10.64 3.46 2.41
N THR A 154 -9.67 3.43 3.33
CA THR A 154 -8.58 2.46 3.33
C THR A 154 -9.09 1.02 3.38
N ILE A 155 -10.08 0.72 4.23
CA ILE A 155 -10.73 -0.60 4.29
C ILE A 155 -11.37 -0.97 2.95
N THR A 156 -12.11 -0.03 2.35
CA THR A 156 -12.83 -0.28 1.09
C THR A 156 -11.86 -0.56 -0.05
N VAL A 157 -10.79 0.25 -0.18
CA VAL A 157 -9.77 0.04 -1.21
C VAL A 157 -8.98 -1.24 -0.95
N PHE A 158 -8.62 -1.53 0.31
CA PHE A 158 -7.91 -2.75 0.65
C PHE A 158 -8.73 -3.99 0.31
N ASP A 159 -10.04 -4.01 0.60
CA ASP A 159 -10.91 -5.14 0.28
C ASP A 159 -10.92 -5.45 -1.23
N GLN A 160 -10.96 -4.41 -2.07
CA GLN A 160 -10.96 -4.54 -3.53
C GLN A 160 -9.59 -4.99 -4.08
N MET A 161 -8.50 -4.52 -3.47
CA MET A 161 -7.13 -4.72 -4.01
C MET A 161 -6.37 -5.86 -3.35
N ASN A 162 -6.84 -6.39 -2.21
CA ASN A 162 -6.17 -7.43 -1.43
C ASN A 162 -5.69 -8.59 -2.33
N ALA A 163 -6.54 -9.09 -3.23
CA ALA A 163 -6.21 -10.19 -4.14
C ALA A 163 -5.03 -9.91 -5.09
N GLN A 164 -4.72 -8.64 -5.38
CA GLN A 164 -3.63 -8.23 -6.27
C GLN A 164 -2.31 -7.97 -5.52
N LEU A 165 -2.37 -7.79 -4.19
CA LEU A 165 -1.20 -7.57 -3.36
C LEU A 165 -0.43 -8.87 -3.10
N SER A 166 0.87 -8.75 -2.86
CA SER A 166 1.70 -9.84 -2.37
C SER A 166 1.27 -10.28 -0.96
N PRO A 167 1.50 -11.55 -0.55
CA PRO A 167 1.16 -12.01 0.80
C PRO A 167 1.75 -11.13 1.92
N GLU A 168 3.01 -10.72 1.79
CA GLU A 168 3.66 -9.82 2.75
C GLU A 168 3.02 -8.43 2.79
N GLY A 169 2.64 -7.89 1.62
CA GLY A 169 1.95 -6.61 1.53
C GLY A 169 0.58 -6.65 2.20
N ARG A 170 -0.18 -7.73 2.00
CA ARG A 170 -1.47 -7.96 2.66
C ARG A 170 -1.34 -7.98 4.18
N GLN A 171 -0.33 -8.69 4.69
CA GLN A 171 -0.04 -8.78 6.12
C GLN A 171 0.24 -7.40 6.72
N LYS A 172 1.14 -6.63 6.10
CA LYS A 172 1.49 -5.30 6.61
C LYS A 172 0.32 -4.32 6.60
N VAL A 173 -0.51 -4.34 5.55
CA VAL A 173 -1.71 -3.49 5.51
C VAL A 173 -2.73 -3.94 6.55
N ALA A 174 -2.90 -5.25 6.78
CA ALA A 174 -3.74 -5.77 7.85
C ALA A 174 -3.23 -5.31 9.24
N CYS A 175 -1.93 -5.42 9.53
CA CYS A 175 -1.35 -4.91 10.78
C CYS A 175 -1.63 -3.41 10.97
N LEU A 176 -1.44 -2.61 9.92
CA LEU A 176 -1.67 -1.17 9.93
C LEU A 176 -3.13 -0.83 10.27
N LEU A 177 -4.09 -1.57 9.70
CA LEU A 177 -5.51 -1.39 10.00
C LEU A 177 -5.86 -1.83 11.43
N VAL A 178 -5.27 -2.93 11.92
CA VAL A 178 -5.45 -3.40 13.30
C VAL A 178 -4.94 -2.36 14.29
N ASP A 179 -3.74 -1.82 14.08
CA ASP A 179 -3.14 -0.83 14.96
C ASP A 179 -3.97 0.44 15.04
N GLN A 180 -4.41 0.95 13.89
CA GLN A 180 -5.22 2.17 13.85
C GLN A 180 -6.57 1.96 14.54
N LEU A 181 -7.29 0.88 14.19
CA LEU A 181 -8.60 0.60 14.78
C LEU A 181 -8.50 0.37 16.30
N TYR A 182 -7.49 -0.36 16.75
CA TYR A 182 -7.26 -0.62 18.17
C TYR A 182 -6.98 0.68 18.92
N ALA A 183 -6.10 1.55 18.38
CA ALA A 183 -5.81 2.85 18.98
C ALA A 183 -7.05 3.75 19.05
N ASP A 184 -7.85 3.79 17.98
CA ASP A 184 -9.08 4.59 17.93
C ASP A 184 -10.12 4.10 18.96
N LEU A 185 -10.24 2.78 19.14
CA LEU A 185 -11.15 2.18 20.13
C LEU A 185 -10.68 2.45 21.57
N VAL A 186 -9.40 2.23 21.85
CA VAL A 186 -8.79 2.49 23.16
C VAL A 186 -8.99 3.96 23.54
N HIS A 187 -8.68 4.88 22.62
CA HIS A 187 -8.86 6.31 22.86
C HIS A 187 -10.33 6.67 23.12
N SER A 188 -11.26 6.13 22.33
CA SER A 188 -12.69 6.39 22.47
C SER A 188 -13.24 5.88 23.81
N LEU A 189 -12.87 4.66 24.21
CA LEU A 189 -13.26 4.08 25.49
C LEU A 189 -12.62 4.79 26.67
N GLN A 190 -11.33 5.13 26.58
CA GLN A 190 -10.64 5.87 27.62
C GLN A 190 -11.30 7.23 27.86
N TYR A 191 -11.66 7.94 26.79
CA TYR A 191 -12.38 9.21 26.89
C TYR A 191 -13.72 9.03 27.63
N GLN A 192 -14.51 8.01 27.27
CA GLN A 192 -15.78 7.73 27.94
C GLN A 192 -15.60 7.35 29.42
N VAL A 193 -14.58 6.57 29.73
CA VAL A 193 -14.22 6.17 31.10
C VAL A 193 -13.86 7.40 31.92
N GLN A 194 -13.03 8.30 31.39
CA GLN A 194 -12.62 9.53 32.08
C GLN A 194 -13.79 10.48 32.31
N GLN A 195 -14.78 10.51 31.41
CA GLN A 195 -16.00 11.30 31.62
C GLN A 195 -16.82 10.81 32.83
N LYS A 196 -16.91 9.50 33.06
CA LYS A 196 -17.66 8.95 34.21
C LYS A 196 -16.82 8.80 35.47
N VAL A 197 -15.53 8.51 35.33
CA VAL A 197 -14.57 8.27 36.42
C VAL A 197 -13.29 9.07 36.16
N PRO A 198 -13.25 10.37 36.52
CA PRO A 198 -12.12 11.26 36.21
C PRO A 198 -10.77 10.87 36.82
N ILE A 199 -10.77 9.95 37.80
CA ILE A 199 -9.57 9.49 38.52
C ILE A 199 -9.03 8.18 37.91
N ALA A 200 -9.71 7.60 36.91
CA ALA A 200 -9.25 6.37 36.27
C ALA A 200 -7.88 6.58 35.61
N PRO A 201 -6.88 5.72 35.90
CA PRO A 201 -5.57 5.83 35.27
C PRO A 201 -5.69 5.59 33.76
N PRO A 202 -4.86 6.28 32.94
CA PRO A 202 -4.75 5.96 31.53
C PRO A 202 -4.23 4.53 31.38
N THR A 203 -4.83 3.77 30.47
CA THR A 203 -4.38 2.43 30.09
C THR A 203 -4.53 2.28 28.59
N ASP A 204 -3.55 1.61 27.99
CA ASP A 204 -3.52 1.32 26.56
C ASP A 204 -4.08 -0.08 26.26
N ASN A 205 -4.60 -0.77 27.28
CA ASN A 205 -5.14 -2.12 27.16
C ASN A 205 -6.69 -2.12 27.14
N LEU A 206 -7.25 -2.66 26.06
CA LEU A 206 -8.70 -2.70 25.84
C LEU A 206 -9.42 -3.55 26.90
N ARG A 207 -8.84 -4.68 27.31
CA ARG A 207 -9.43 -5.56 28.33
C ARG A 207 -9.51 -4.88 29.69
N GLU A 208 -8.48 -4.13 30.09
CA GLU A 208 -8.51 -3.31 31.31
C GLU A 208 -9.55 -2.19 31.22
N LEU A 209 -9.69 -1.56 30.05
CA LEU A 209 -10.71 -0.55 29.82
C LEU A 209 -12.12 -1.10 29.96
N MET A 210 -12.35 -2.37 29.60
CA MET A 210 -13.66 -3.03 29.64
C MET A 210 -13.98 -3.72 30.97
N ALA A 211 -12.98 -4.03 31.79
CA ALA A 211 -13.16 -4.81 33.01
C ALA A 211 -14.04 -4.10 34.05
N GLY A 212 -15.12 -4.77 34.48
CA GLY A 212 -16.04 -4.27 35.51
C GLY A 212 -16.86 -3.05 35.10
N ARG A 213 -17.02 -2.80 33.79
CA ARG A 213 -17.66 -1.60 33.22
C ARG A 213 -18.73 -1.96 32.19
N ASP A 214 -19.62 -2.89 32.54
CA ASP A 214 -20.67 -3.39 31.64
C ASP A 214 -21.62 -2.28 31.16
N TRP A 215 -21.74 -1.21 31.93
CA TRP A 215 -22.49 0.00 31.57
C TRP A 215 -22.05 0.66 30.25
N MET A 216 -20.85 0.36 29.73
CA MET A 216 -20.40 0.89 28.44
C MET A 216 -21.10 0.25 27.24
N PHE A 217 -21.72 -0.92 27.44
CA PHE A 217 -22.41 -1.70 26.43
C PHE A 217 -23.94 -1.64 26.58
N GLU A 218 -24.43 -0.99 27.64
CA GLU A 218 -25.86 -0.83 27.89
C GLU A 218 -26.52 0.03 26.81
N SER A 219 -27.79 -0.29 26.53
CA SER A 219 -28.65 0.44 25.59
C SER A 219 -28.15 0.49 24.14
N GLY A 220 -27.38 -0.52 23.71
CA GLY A 220 -26.84 -0.57 22.34
C GLY A 220 -25.74 0.45 22.07
N SER A 221 -25.04 0.90 23.12
CA SER A 221 -23.92 1.82 22.99
C SER A 221 -22.74 1.14 22.29
N TYR A 222 -22.16 1.79 21.29
CA TYR A 222 -20.93 1.37 20.62
C TYR A 222 -19.98 2.57 20.51
N HIS A 223 -18.68 2.29 20.59
CA HIS A 223 -17.60 3.31 20.66
C HIS A 223 -16.70 3.33 19.44
N ILE A 224 -17.03 2.51 18.44
CA ILE A 224 -16.33 2.46 17.15
C ILE A 224 -17.29 1.98 16.08
N ASP A 225 -17.01 2.35 14.83
CA ASP A 225 -17.76 1.85 13.68
C ASP A 225 -17.64 0.32 13.59
N VAL A 226 -18.79 -0.34 13.64
CA VAL A 226 -18.91 -1.80 13.70
C VAL A 226 -18.55 -2.44 12.36
N SER A 227 -18.80 -1.75 11.23
CA SER A 227 -18.39 -2.22 9.91
C SER A 227 -16.88 -2.18 9.75
N HIS A 228 -16.20 -1.19 10.33
CA HIS A 228 -14.73 -1.20 10.40
C HIS A 228 -14.22 -2.35 11.26
N LEU A 229 -14.80 -2.54 12.44
CA LEU A 229 -14.42 -3.62 13.36
C LEU A 229 -14.53 -4.99 12.69
N ASN A 230 -15.67 -5.27 12.04
CA ASN A 230 -15.87 -6.51 11.31
C ASN A 230 -14.81 -6.69 10.20
N SER A 231 -14.58 -5.66 9.39
CA SER A 231 -13.61 -5.70 8.28
C SER A 231 -12.19 -5.98 8.77
N VAL A 232 -11.73 -5.29 9.82
CA VAL A 232 -10.38 -5.45 10.37
C VAL A 232 -10.19 -6.84 10.99
N VAL A 233 -11.16 -7.35 11.74
CA VAL A 233 -11.14 -8.72 12.29
C VAL A 233 -11.05 -9.74 11.15
N ARG A 234 -11.80 -9.54 10.05
CA ARG A 234 -11.74 -10.41 8.87
C ARG A 234 -10.36 -10.37 8.19
N PHE A 235 -9.76 -9.19 8.05
CA PHE A 235 -8.43 -9.01 7.45
C PHE A 235 -7.30 -9.56 8.32
N ALA A 236 -7.47 -9.59 9.65
CA ALA A 236 -6.49 -10.18 10.56
C ALA A 236 -6.26 -11.68 10.32
N ARG A 237 -7.15 -12.37 9.60
CA ARG A 237 -6.91 -13.76 9.14
C ARG A 237 -5.73 -13.90 8.18
N LEU A 238 -5.23 -12.80 7.63
CA LEU A 238 -4.05 -12.76 6.75
C LEU A 238 -2.73 -12.79 7.54
N LEU A 239 -2.79 -12.52 8.85
CA LEU A 239 -1.61 -12.44 9.71
C LEU A 239 -1.01 -13.84 9.96
N PRO A 240 0.33 -13.94 10.02
CA PRO A 240 1.00 -15.20 10.31
C PRO A 240 0.85 -15.62 11.76
N ASP A 241 1.08 -16.90 12.03
CA ASP A 241 1.14 -17.45 13.39
C ASP A 241 2.15 -16.66 14.24
N ASN A 242 1.83 -16.46 15.52
CA ASN A 242 2.62 -15.67 16.47
C ASN A 242 2.84 -14.18 16.11
N ASP A 243 2.05 -13.60 15.19
CA ASP A 243 2.10 -12.15 14.99
C ASP A 243 1.64 -11.41 16.27
N PRO A 244 2.39 -10.43 16.80
CA PRO A 244 2.03 -9.71 18.02
C PRO A 244 0.69 -8.98 17.94
N HIS A 245 0.23 -8.60 16.74
CA HIS A 245 -1.05 -7.93 16.54
C HIS A 245 -2.25 -8.85 16.81
N LEU A 246 -2.07 -10.18 16.73
CA LEU A 246 -3.14 -11.13 17.01
C LEU A 246 -3.68 -10.99 18.45
N SER A 247 -2.84 -10.58 19.41
CA SER A 247 -3.28 -10.24 20.78
C SER A 247 -4.30 -9.10 20.80
N LYS A 248 -4.04 -8.02 20.04
CA LYS A 248 -4.96 -6.88 19.87
C LYS A 248 -6.25 -7.32 19.18
N VAL A 249 -6.14 -8.17 18.16
CA VAL A 249 -7.31 -8.68 17.42
C VAL A 249 -8.19 -9.55 18.33
N ILE A 250 -7.61 -10.37 19.21
CA ILE A 250 -8.38 -11.12 20.21
C ILE A 250 -9.15 -10.17 21.12
N GLU A 251 -8.53 -9.09 21.61
CA GLU A 251 -9.22 -8.08 22.41
C GLU A 251 -10.33 -7.36 21.62
N LEU A 252 -10.12 -7.09 20.32
CA LEU A 252 -11.16 -6.55 19.43
C LEU A 252 -12.34 -7.51 19.28
N CYS A 253 -12.10 -8.82 19.19
CA CYS A 253 -13.15 -9.84 19.19
C CYS A 253 -13.88 -9.92 20.54
N GLU A 254 -13.16 -9.78 21.66
CA GLU A 254 -13.76 -9.70 23.00
C GLU A 254 -14.70 -8.49 23.12
N TYR A 255 -14.30 -7.33 22.58
CA TYR A 255 -15.15 -6.15 22.50
C TYR A 255 -16.37 -6.40 21.60
N GLY A 256 -16.16 -6.91 20.39
CA GLY A 256 -17.25 -7.19 19.43
C GLY A 256 -18.29 -8.17 19.98
N SER A 257 -17.86 -9.18 20.74
CA SER A 257 -18.74 -10.16 21.38
C SER A 257 -19.63 -9.58 22.48
N ARG A 258 -19.29 -8.40 23.03
CA ARG A 258 -20.08 -7.69 24.06
C ARG A 258 -21.01 -6.62 23.48
N LEU A 259 -20.93 -6.34 22.17
CA LEU A 259 -21.88 -5.44 21.52
C LEU A 259 -23.28 -6.05 21.53
N ASP A 260 -24.30 -5.21 21.34
CA ASP A 260 -25.67 -5.68 21.14
C ASP A 260 -25.75 -6.60 19.91
N SER A 261 -26.62 -7.61 19.94
CA SER A 261 -26.74 -8.62 18.88
C SER A 261 -27.07 -8.01 17.51
N GLN A 262 -27.75 -6.86 17.46
CA GLN A 262 -28.00 -6.13 16.21
C GLN A 262 -26.73 -5.62 15.50
N PHE A 263 -25.63 -5.49 16.25
CA PHE A 263 -24.32 -5.06 15.75
C PHE A 263 -23.35 -6.24 15.57
N GLN A 264 -23.77 -7.46 15.89
CA GLN A 264 -22.98 -8.66 15.66
C GLN A 264 -23.39 -9.28 14.32
N TYR A 265 -22.87 -8.71 13.23
CA TYR A 265 -23.14 -9.24 11.88
C TYR A 265 -22.61 -10.68 11.76
N PRO A 266 -23.44 -11.63 11.26
CA PRO A 266 -22.99 -12.99 11.06
C PRO A 266 -21.90 -13.04 9.97
N GLY A 267 -20.94 -13.95 10.15
CA GLY A 267 -19.94 -14.24 9.12
C GLY A 267 -20.39 -15.30 8.13
N GLU A 268 -19.48 -15.65 7.23
CA GLU A 268 -19.60 -16.81 6.34
C GLU A 268 -19.13 -18.06 7.07
N THR A 269 -19.68 -19.23 6.74
CA THR A 269 -19.23 -20.54 7.24
C THR A 269 -17.71 -20.69 7.08
N PRO A 270 -16.95 -21.12 8.12
CA PRO A 270 -17.39 -21.60 9.45
C PRO A 270 -17.45 -20.52 10.56
N PHE A 271 -17.50 -19.23 10.19
CA PHE A 271 -17.44 -18.06 11.08
C PHE A 271 -18.80 -17.36 11.26
N GLU A 272 -19.92 -18.08 11.23
CA GLU A 272 -21.27 -17.53 11.41
C GLU A 272 -21.40 -16.75 12.72
N ASP A 273 -20.88 -17.33 13.82
CA ASP A 273 -20.70 -16.64 15.10
C ASP A 273 -19.45 -15.76 15.01
N PHE A 274 -19.54 -14.65 14.29
CA PHE A 274 -18.40 -13.90 13.78
C PHE A 274 -17.28 -13.68 14.83
N TYR A 275 -17.57 -12.96 15.92
CA TYR A 275 -16.53 -12.67 16.92
C TYR A 275 -16.09 -13.90 17.74
N PRO A 276 -16.99 -14.77 18.25
CA PRO A 276 -16.59 -16.00 18.92
C PRO A 276 -15.73 -16.93 18.06
N ALA A 277 -16.11 -17.18 16.81
CA ALA A 277 -15.38 -18.04 15.90
C ALA A 277 -14.00 -17.46 15.57
N HIS A 278 -13.90 -16.16 15.29
CA HIS A 278 -12.61 -15.50 15.08
C HIS A 278 -11.74 -15.51 16.35
N MET A 279 -12.34 -15.36 17.53
CA MET A 279 -11.61 -15.47 18.80
C MET A 279 -11.01 -16.87 18.99
N HIS A 280 -11.76 -17.95 18.73
CA HIS A 280 -11.25 -19.32 18.78
C HIS A 280 -10.15 -19.55 17.75
N PHE A 281 -10.31 -19.04 16.53
CA PHE A 281 -9.31 -19.09 15.48
C PHE A 281 -8.00 -18.41 15.91
N PHE A 282 -8.03 -17.12 16.30
CA PHE A 282 -6.82 -16.39 16.67
C PHE A 282 -6.17 -16.93 17.95
N LYS A 283 -6.95 -17.38 18.94
CA LYS A 283 -6.41 -18.04 20.13
C LYS A 283 -5.68 -19.32 19.80
N SER A 284 -6.14 -20.07 18.79
CA SER A 284 -5.41 -21.26 18.34
C SER A 284 -4.05 -20.92 17.69
N LEU A 285 -3.89 -19.73 17.10
CA LEU A 285 -2.64 -19.30 16.46
C LEU A 285 -1.59 -18.75 17.42
N VAL A 286 -2.01 -18.23 18.59
CA VAL A 286 -1.12 -17.53 19.55
C VAL A 286 -1.06 -18.20 20.90
N GLY A 287 -2.14 -18.87 21.32
CA GLY A 287 -2.30 -19.42 22.66
C GLY A 287 -1.53 -20.71 22.87
N ASP A 288 -1.59 -21.20 24.12
CA ASP A 288 -0.91 -22.43 24.52
C ASP A 288 -1.56 -23.66 23.87
N GLU A 289 -0.97 -24.85 24.04
CA GLU A 289 -1.52 -26.11 23.49
C GLU A 289 -3.01 -26.35 23.84
N ASN A 290 -3.48 -25.79 24.96
CA ASN A 290 -4.88 -25.87 25.35
C ASN A 290 -5.78 -25.00 24.47
N ASP A 291 -5.37 -23.76 24.18
CA ASP A 291 -6.12 -22.85 23.30
C ASP A 291 -6.18 -23.39 21.88
N GLN A 292 -5.09 -23.99 21.40
CA GLN A 292 -5.05 -24.72 20.12
C GLN A 292 -6.10 -25.83 20.06
N LYS A 293 -6.12 -26.71 21.08
CA LYS A 293 -7.11 -27.80 21.15
C LYS A 293 -8.54 -27.27 21.22
N MET A 294 -8.78 -26.19 21.97
CA MET A 294 -10.10 -25.58 22.06
C MET A 294 -10.56 -24.96 20.74
N GLY A 295 -9.65 -24.32 20.00
CA GLY A 295 -9.95 -23.77 18.68
C GLY A 295 -10.28 -24.88 17.67
N ILE A 296 -9.46 -25.94 17.61
CA ILE A 296 -9.71 -27.09 16.74
C ILE A 296 -11.04 -27.76 17.10
N ALA A 297 -11.27 -28.06 18.37
CA ALA A 297 -12.51 -28.70 18.83
C ALA A 297 -13.77 -27.86 18.53
N TYR A 298 -13.67 -26.53 18.55
CA TYR A 298 -14.77 -25.65 18.17
C TYR A 298 -15.17 -25.84 16.70
N PHE A 299 -14.20 -25.88 15.78
CA PHE A 299 -14.46 -26.08 14.36
C PHE A 299 -14.82 -27.54 14.01
N GLU A 300 -14.25 -28.54 14.70
CA GLU A 300 -14.66 -29.94 14.57
C GLU A 300 -16.13 -30.14 14.97
N ASN A 301 -16.55 -29.58 16.10
CA ASN A 301 -17.95 -29.65 16.53
C ASN A 301 -18.90 -28.95 15.54
N LYS A 302 -18.46 -27.88 14.88
CA LYS A 302 -19.25 -27.27 13.80
C LYS A 302 -19.41 -28.21 12.60
N LEU A 303 -18.35 -28.90 12.19
CA LEU A 303 -18.42 -29.89 11.11
C LEU A 303 -19.35 -31.06 11.45
N GLU A 304 -19.34 -31.53 12.70
CA GLU A 304 -20.26 -32.60 13.16
C GLU A 304 -21.73 -32.16 13.23
N GLN A 305 -21.98 -30.86 13.36
CA GLN A 305 -23.32 -30.29 13.43
C GLN A 305 -23.86 -29.83 12.06
N GLU A 306 -23.03 -29.78 11.02
CA GLU A 306 -23.51 -29.58 9.66
C GLU A 306 -24.35 -30.80 9.25
N PRO A 307 -25.64 -30.62 8.93
CA PRO A 307 -26.42 -31.70 8.35
C PRO A 307 -25.76 -32.05 7.00
N ASP A 308 -25.49 -33.34 6.77
CA ASP A 308 -25.07 -33.85 5.46
C ASP A 308 -25.96 -33.20 4.39
N GLU A 309 -25.37 -32.39 3.50
CA GLU A 309 -26.11 -31.92 2.33
C GLU A 309 -26.58 -33.18 1.59
N ASP A 310 -27.91 -33.40 1.56
CA ASP A 310 -28.51 -34.36 0.66
C ASP A 310 -27.98 -34.08 -0.75
N ASP A 311 -27.11 -34.96 -1.26
CA ASP A 311 -26.64 -35.00 -2.64
C ASP A 311 -27.82 -34.72 -3.58
N LYS A 312 -27.83 -33.55 -4.23
CA LYS A 312 -28.76 -33.20 -5.31
C LYS A 312 -28.06 -33.10 -6.65
#